data_AF-A0A2N1Y0T2-F1
#
_entry.id   AF-A0A2N1Y0T2-F1
#
_cell.length_a   1.000
_cell.length_b   1.000
_cell.length_c   1.000
_cell.angle_alpha   90.00
_cell.angle_beta   90.00
_cell.angle_gamma   90.00
#
_symmetry.space_group_name_H-M   'P 1'
#
loop_
_entity.id
_entity.type
_entity.pdbx_description
1 polymer ?
#
loop_
_entity_poly.entity_id
_entity_poly.type
_entity_poly.pdbx_seq_one_letter_code
_entity_poly.pdbx_strand_id
1 'polypeptide(L)'
;MAYEYSSTSRRLDVPNPLRSENVFLFAAAAIVLAAAVYLLMISRGAMAAGNGWWSAVPLVVGVILLVRAILLLAKGLGQLRFFFGRGQPAGLAAELGQDQAGISEEGAALRETLRQNALTYSEPQGALSGLLFSWIPDLIFAPPRIQQVTQRQFQTALALLATALSWAVSMITLSDQKASAWSGLFYFLFATFLLVKPLDAGIGGRAQMGMRSLVGLVLLAMFGPVLIPSLSASLPDIGWLRLNLQTGILMVSALLAVALFFVALLRQLNAPPPTTMAREQLALSFNAHPKQVLDELDRLLQANWSEQIPNRRYAFEEPQVSGGTGSFRAELIEETQPLPRTDMPVYDLAGSLASPRYRWLVWLDVVALAFTIGGALGWVAFASAFDPTGVARDALFWASLAIALLVVARFCFSAAHVLWLRFDFLSEIIWVEMSGNYQAADFEFGAEFTDRVKSKRQVINIETMTLRVWVAELETVTFGKHSKRWLIGMRGLRDKARMYAEHLTDFAGAQSIIVAPTAAADVQKVAAMSAMNKLAQNNAGTASLPQPLVAALAAAGGARFCHSCGSGNETDARFCGQCGTGLEDNSPHVER
;
A
#
# COMPACT_ATOMS: atom_id res chain seq x y z
N MET A 1 -11.65 -10.44 -11.16
CA MET A 1 -12.95 -10.20 -10.53
C MET A 1 -12.68 -9.49 -9.22
N ALA A 2 -12.86 -8.16 -9.22
CA ALA A 2 -12.76 -7.24 -8.09
C ALA A 2 -14.13 -7.11 -7.37
N TYR A 3 -14.92 -8.18 -7.44
CA TYR A 3 -16.16 -8.27 -6.67
C TYR A 3 -15.79 -8.40 -5.19
N GLU A 4 -16.63 -7.85 -4.33
CA GLU A 4 -16.68 -8.04 -2.87
C GLU A 4 -16.16 -6.92 -1.95
N TYR A 5 -16.28 -5.65 -2.35
CA TYR A 5 -16.46 -4.58 -1.35
C TYR A 5 -17.72 -3.75 -1.56
N SER A 6 -18.04 -3.36 -2.81
CA SER A 6 -19.37 -2.84 -3.13
C SER A 6 -19.73 -3.18 -4.58
N SER A 7 -21.00 -3.48 -4.86
CA SER A 7 -21.53 -3.58 -6.23
C SER A 7 -21.81 -2.20 -6.84
N THR A 8 -21.72 -1.15 -6.00
CA THR A 8 -22.22 0.19 -6.28
C THR A 8 -21.15 1.12 -6.84
N SER A 9 -19.86 0.92 -6.52
CA SER A 9 -18.78 1.81 -6.97
C SER A 9 -17.63 1.05 -7.63
N ARG A 10 -17.11 1.62 -8.74
CA ARG A 10 -15.92 1.13 -9.44
C ARG A 10 -14.65 1.88 -9.05
N ARG A 11 -14.68 2.69 -7.98
CA ARG A 11 -13.53 3.52 -7.58
C ARG A 11 -12.30 2.69 -7.19
N LEU A 12 -12.51 1.46 -6.74
CA LEU A 12 -11.44 0.52 -6.40
C LEU A 12 -10.91 -0.26 -7.63
N ASP A 13 -11.56 -0.14 -8.79
CA ASP A 13 -11.06 -0.69 -10.06
C ASP A 13 -9.98 0.23 -10.63
N VAL A 14 -8.76 0.08 -10.11
CA VAL A 14 -7.60 0.85 -10.60
C VAL A 14 -7.23 0.38 -12.01
N PRO A 15 -7.14 1.28 -13.00
CA PRO A 15 -6.70 0.92 -14.34
C PRO A 15 -5.24 0.43 -14.29
N ASN A 16 -4.95 -0.63 -15.05
CA ASN A 16 -3.65 -1.27 -15.03
C ASN A 16 -2.57 -0.38 -15.69
N PRO A 17 -1.56 0.12 -14.96
CA PRO A 17 -0.51 0.97 -15.52
C PRO A 17 0.47 0.20 -16.41
N LEU A 18 0.52 -1.12 -16.27
CA LEU A 18 1.36 -1.99 -17.10
C LEU A 18 0.74 -2.25 -18.46
N ARG A 19 -0.44 -1.69 -18.77
CA ARG A 19 -1.11 -1.91 -20.06
C ARG A 19 -0.28 -1.42 -21.24
N SER A 20 0.37 -0.27 -21.10
CA SER A 20 1.33 0.27 -22.09
C SER A 20 2.57 -0.62 -22.21
N GLU A 21 3.25 -0.93 -21.09
CA GLU A 21 4.42 -1.82 -21.04
C GLU A 21 4.11 -3.18 -21.68
N ASN A 22 2.93 -3.75 -21.41
CA ASN A 22 2.49 -5.04 -21.92
C ASN A 22 2.44 -5.10 -23.45
N VAL A 23 2.05 -4.01 -24.12
CA VAL A 23 2.07 -3.96 -25.60
C VAL A 23 3.48 -4.19 -26.12
N PHE A 24 4.48 -3.54 -25.52
CA PHE A 24 5.88 -3.70 -25.90
C PHE A 24 6.44 -5.06 -25.50
N LEU A 25 6.06 -5.60 -24.33
CA LEU A 25 6.45 -6.95 -23.91
C LEU A 25 5.89 -8.04 -24.82
N PHE A 26 4.63 -7.94 -25.24
CA PHE A 26 4.03 -8.88 -26.18
C PHE A 26 4.65 -8.76 -27.57
N ALA A 27 4.90 -7.55 -28.06
CA ALA A 27 5.62 -7.34 -29.31
C ALA A 27 7.03 -7.95 -29.27
N ALA A 28 7.79 -7.67 -28.20
CA ALA A 28 9.11 -8.25 -27.97
C ALA A 28 9.06 -9.78 -27.90
N ALA A 29 8.08 -10.37 -27.19
CA ALA A 29 7.90 -11.81 -27.11
C ALA A 29 7.60 -12.42 -28.50
N ALA A 30 6.73 -11.79 -29.30
CA ALA A 30 6.42 -12.23 -30.66
C ALA A 30 7.65 -12.20 -31.58
N ILE A 31 8.43 -11.12 -31.53
CA ILE A 31 9.66 -10.96 -32.34
C ILE A 31 10.70 -12.02 -31.97
N VAL A 32 10.94 -12.21 -30.67
CA VAL A 32 11.90 -13.22 -30.19
C VAL A 32 11.42 -14.63 -30.50
N LEU A 33 10.11 -14.90 -30.40
CA LEU A 33 9.51 -16.18 -30.77
C LEU A 33 9.67 -16.47 -32.26
N ALA A 34 9.40 -15.49 -33.12
CA ALA A 34 9.57 -15.63 -34.57
C ALA A 34 11.03 -15.92 -34.94
N ALA A 35 11.98 -15.19 -34.33
CA ALA A 35 13.41 -15.45 -34.51
C ALA A 35 13.80 -16.86 -34.02
N ALA A 36 13.29 -17.29 -32.86
CA ALA A 36 13.53 -18.62 -32.32
C ALA A 36 13.05 -19.72 -33.29
N VAL A 37 11.81 -19.64 -33.77
CA VAL A 37 11.25 -20.60 -34.74
C VAL A 37 12.07 -20.63 -36.03
N TYR A 38 12.46 -19.46 -36.54
CA TYR A 38 13.30 -19.37 -37.74
C TYR A 38 14.66 -20.05 -37.55
N LEU A 39 15.33 -19.84 -36.40
CA LEU A 39 16.59 -20.51 -36.06
C LEU A 39 16.43 -22.03 -36.00
N LEU A 40 15.35 -22.53 -35.41
CA LEU A 40 15.05 -23.96 -35.36
C LEU A 40 14.81 -24.54 -36.77
N MET A 41 14.17 -23.79 -37.66
CA MET A 41 13.96 -24.20 -39.05
C MET A 41 15.27 -24.26 -39.86
N ILE A 42 16.13 -23.24 -39.73
CA ILE A 42 17.47 -23.25 -40.36
C ILE A 42 18.27 -24.45 -39.88
N SER A 43 18.33 -24.66 -38.56
CA SER A 43 19.09 -25.76 -37.98
C SER A 43 18.56 -27.12 -38.42
N ARG A 44 17.23 -27.30 -38.48
CA ARG A 44 16.62 -28.53 -39.02
C ARG A 44 17.05 -28.78 -40.47
N GLY A 45 17.03 -27.75 -41.32
CA GLY A 45 17.48 -27.86 -42.71
C GLY A 45 18.95 -28.27 -42.82
N ALA A 46 19.82 -27.65 -42.03
CA ALA A 46 21.25 -27.97 -42.00
C ALA A 46 21.53 -29.39 -41.50
N MET A 47 20.81 -29.86 -40.46
CA MET A 47 20.94 -31.22 -39.96
C MET A 47 20.42 -32.27 -40.95
N ALA A 48 19.30 -31.98 -41.64
CA ALA A 48 18.77 -32.87 -42.68
C ALA A 48 19.71 -33.01 -43.88
N ALA A 49 20.51 -31.97 -44.18
CA ALA A 49 21.54 -32.00 -45.20
C ALA A 49 22.82 -32.78 -44.80
N GLY A 50 22.88 -33.31 -43.56
CA GLY A 50 24.01 -34.13 -43.10
C GLY A 50 25.22 -33.32 -42.60
N ASN A 51 25.06 -32.03 -42.33
CA ASN A 51 26.16 -31.10 -42.01
C ASN A 51 26.73 -31.25 -40.57
N GLY A 52 26.82 -32.46 -40.03
CA GLY A 52 27.48 -32.76 -38.75
C GLY A 52 26.84 -32.11 -37.50
N TRP A 53 27.45 -32.38 -36.33
CA TRP A 53 26.94 -31.96 -35.02
C TRP A 53 26.97 -30.43 -34.80
N TRP A 54 27.85 -29.69 -35.48
CA TRP A 54 27.95 -28.23 -35.37
C TRP A 54 26.70 -27.49 -35.86
N SER A 55 25.89 -28.13 -36.72
CA SER A 55 24.56 -27.65 -37.12
C SER A 55 23.58 -27.47 -35.94
N ALA A 56 23.90 -28.03 -34.76
CA ALA A 56 23.14 -27.86 -33.53
C ALA A 56 23.38 -26.50 -32.82
N VAL A 57 24.38 -25.71 -33.20
CA VAL A 57 24.66 -24.42 -32.52
C VAL A 57 23.49 -23.43 -32.69
N PRO A 58 22.97 -23.17 -33.91
CA PRO A 58 21.76 -22.36 -34.07
C PRO A 58 20.52 -22.97 -33.40
N LEU A 59 20.46 -24.30 -33.25
CA LEU A 59 19.39 -24.99 -32.51
C LEU A 59 19.38 -24.56 -31.04
N VAL A 60 20.54 -24.63 -30.37
CA VAL A 60 20.68 -24.29 -28.96
C VAL A 60 20.31 -22.83 -28.72
N VAL A 61 20.80 -21.92 -29.59
CA VAL A 61 20.42 -20.50 -29.54
C VAL A 61 18.91 -20.33 -29.74
N GLY A 62 18.31 -21.02 -30.72
CA GLY A 62 16.87 -21.02 -30.96
C GLY A 62 16.07 -21.46 -29.74
N VAL A 63 16.50 -22.51 -29.04
CA VAL A 63 15.88 -22.96 -27.78
C VAL A 63 16.01 -21.91 -26.68
N ILE A 64 17.17 -21.28 -26.51
CA ILE A 64 17.37 -20.20 -25.53
C ILE A 64 16.42 -19.03 -25.82
N LEU A 65 16.30 -18.61 -27.08
CA LEU A 65 15.37 -17.56 -27.49
C LEU A 65 13.92 -17.96 -27.28
N LEU A 66 13.55 -19.23 -27.54
CA LEU A 66 12.21 -19.74 -27.29
C LEU A 66 11.85 -19.66 -25.81
N VAL A 67 12.74 -20.13 -24.92
CA VAL A 67 12.56 -20.01 -23.47
C VAL A 67 12.41 -18.54 -23.09
N ARG A 68 13.27 -17.65 -23.63
CA ARG A 68 13.18 -16.21 -23.35
C ARG A 68 11.85 -15.61 -23.80
N ALA A 69 11.34 -15.98 -24.97
CA ALA A 69 10.05 -15.52 -25.47
C ALA A 69 8.90 -15.98 -24.57
N ILE A 70 8.92 -17.24 -24.12
CA ILE A 70 7.93 -17.78 -23.17
C ILE A 70 7.97 -17.01 -21.85
N LEU A 71 9.15 -16.70 -21.31
CA LEU A 71 9.27 -15.91 -20.08
C LEU A 71 8.74 -14.48 -20.24
N LEU A 72 8.97 -13.83 -21.39
CA LEU A 72 8.42 -12.50 -21.68
C LEU A 72 6.88 -12.56 -21.80
N LEU A 73 6.36 -13.57 -22.49
CA LEU A 73 4.93 -13.79 -22.62
C LEU A 73 4.28 -14.07 -21.25
N ALA A 74 4.88 -14.94 -20.44
CA ALA A 74 4.43 -15.24 -19.09
C ALA A 74 4.42 -13.98 -18.20
N LYS A 75 5.46 -13.13 -18.29
CA LYS A 75 5.50 -11.84 -17.59
C LYS A 75 4.32 -10.97 -18.02
N GLY A 76 4.11 -10.75 -19.33
CA GLY A 76 3.02 -9.93 -19.84
C GLY A 76 1.63 -10.47 -19.48
N LEU A 77 1.42 -11.79 -19.60
CA LEU A 77 0.16 -12.45 -19.22
C LEU A 77 -0.12 -12.32 -17.72
N GLY A 78 0.89 -12.49 -16.86
CA GLY A 78 0.77 -12.30 -15.42
C GLY A 78 0.42 -10.85 -15.04
N GLN A 79 0.77 -9.89 -15.89
CA GLN A 79 0.51 -8.47 -15.69
C GLN A 79 -0.86 -8.03 -16.22
N LEU A 80 -1.60 -8.85 -16.99
CA LEU A 80 -2.92 -8.47 -17.51
C LEU A 80 -3.94 -8.24 -16.41
N ARG A 81 -3.92 -9.09 -15.37
CA ARG A 81 -4.86 -9.03 -14.25
C ARG A 81 -4.22 -8.30 -13.07
N PHE A 82 -4.27 -6.97 -13.12
CA PHE A 82 -3.87 -6.14 -11.99
C PHE A 82 -5.09 -5.78 -11.15
N PHE A 83 -5.11 -6.16 -9.87
CA PHE A 83 -6.18 -5.84 -8.92
C PHE A 83 -5.65 -5.79 -7.50
N PHE A 84 -6.04 -4.78 -6.73
CA PHE A 84 -5.85 -4.78 -5.28
C PHE A 84 -6.88 -5.71 -4.65
N GLY A 85 -6.41 -6.62 -3.80
CA GLY A 85 -7.26 -7.56 -3.08
C GLY A 85 -7.76 -6.95 -1.77
N ARG A 86 -8.40 -7.80 -0.95
CA ARG A 86 -8.79 -7.41 0.41
C ARG A 86 -7.60 -6.96 1.25
N GLY A 87 -7.78 -5.90 2.02
CA GLY A 87 -6.72 -5.30 2.85
C GLY A 87 -5.57 -4.66 2.06
N GLN A 88 -5.71 -4.49 0.75
CA GLN A 88 -4.73 -3.85 -0.11
C GLN A 88 -5.25 -2.48 -0.62
N PRO A 89 -4.38 -1.47 -0.81
CA PRO A 89 -2.95 -1.46 -0.50
C PRO A 89 -2.67 -1.65 1.00
N ALA A 90 -1.46 -2.06 1.38
CA ALA A 90 -1.12 -2.30 2.79
C ALA A 90 -1.25 -1.02 3.65
N GLY A 91 -1.54 -1.20 4.95
CA GLY A 91 -1.56 -0.12 5.94
C GLY A 91 -0.22 0.61 6.05
N LEU A 92 -0.22 1.80 6.64
CA LEU A 92 1.02 2.56 6.91
C LEU A 92 1.83 1.95 8.06
N ALA A 93 1.14 1.32 9.00
CA ALA A 93 1.67 0.58 10.13
C ALA A 93 0.88 -0.72 10.32
N ALA A 94 1.32 -1.57 11.25
CA ALA A 94 0.55 -2.74 11.67
C ALA A 94 -0.84 -2.33 12.18
N GLU A 95 -1.88 -2.87 11.53
CA GLU A 95 -3.29 -2.63 11.82
C GLU A 95 -3.71 -3.40 13.08
N LEU A 96 -4.48 -2.76 13.96
CA LEU A 96 -5.09 -3.38 15.13
C LEU A 96 -6.42 -4.03 14.74
N GLY A 97 -6.74 -5.18 15.35
CA GLY A 97 -8.08 -5.74 15.26
C GLY A 97 -9.12 -4.83 15.93
N GLN A 98 -10.40 -4.98 15.58
CA GLN A 98 -11.48 -4.14 16.13
C GLN A 98 -11.54 -4.17 17.67
N ASP A 99 -11.26 -5.34 18.28
CA ASP A 99 -11.30 -5.53 19.74
C ASP A 99 -9.92 -5.38 20.42
N GLN A 100 -8.87 -4.98 19.68
CA GLN A 100 -7.53 -4.87 20.22
C GLN A 100 -7.22 -3.44 20.64
N ALA A 101 -6.86 -3.27 21.91
CA ALA A 101 -6.33 -2.03 22.46
C ALA A 101 -4.79 -2.06 22.49
N GLY A 102 -4.18 -0.91 22.27
CA GLY A 102 -2.75 -0.68 22.30
C GLY A 102 -2.27 0.15 21.10
N ILE A 103 -0.95 0.19 20.95
CA ILE A 103 -0.26 0.83 19.83
C ILE A 103 0.91 -0.07 19.42
N SER A 104 1.02 -0.34 18.11
CA SER A 104 2.17 -1.07 17.58
C SER A 104 3.42 -0.18 17.53
N GLU A 105 4.62 -0.76 17.47
CA GLU A 105 5.87 0.02 17.35
C GLU A 105 5.86 0.91 16.08
N GLU A 106 5.40 0.36 14.96
CA GLU A 106 5.21 1.13 13.72
C GLU A 106 4.11 2.20 13.84
N GLY A 107 3.03 1.90 14.59
CA GLY A 107 1.97 2.87 14.89
C GLY A 107 2.45 4.02 15.77
N ALA A 108 3.34 3.75 16.73
CA ALA A 108 3.96 4.77 17.56
C ALA A 108 4.88 5.69 16.74
N ALA A 109 5.63 5.13 15.79
CA ALA A 109 6.43 5.91 14.84
C ALA A 109 5.56 6.77 13.91
N LEU A 110 4.43 6.23 13.43
CA LEU A 110 3.44 6.98 12.66
C LEU A 110 2.88 8.14 13.50
N ARG A 111 2.47 7.88 14.74
CA ARG A 111 1.97 8.91 15.66
C ARG A 111 2.97 10.05 15.84
N GLU A 112 4.25 9.73 16.06
CA GLU A 112 5.27 10.76 16.22
C GLU A 112 5.45 11.59 14.93
N THR A 113 5.39 10.94 13.77
CA THR A 113 5.41 11.61 12.46
C THR A 113 4.24 12.59 12.30
N LEU A 114 3.02 12.17 12.67
CA LEU A 114 1.83 13.02 12.64
C LEU A 114 1.94 14.19 13.63
N ARG A 115 2.44 13.94 14.84
CA ARG A 115 2.63 14.95 15.90
C ARG A 115 3.60 16.04 15.49
N GLN A 116 4.70 15.68 14.82
CA GLN A 116 5.71 16.63 14.38
C GLN A 116 5.30 17.43 13.14
N ASN A 117 4.20 17.07 12.46
CA ASN A 117 3.82 17.64 11.16
C ASN A 117 4.93 17.56 10.11
N ALA A 118 5.83 16.59 10.24
CA ALA A 118 7.02 16.49 9.40
C ALA A 118 7.24 15.05 8.99
N LEU A 119 7.54 14.85 7.71
CA LEU A 119 8.02 13.57 7.21
C LEU A 119 9.53 13.50 7.42
N THR A 120 9.98 12.40 8.01
CA THR A 120 11.40 12.15 8.20
C THR A 120 12.01 11.65 6.89
N TYR A 121 12.91 12.45 6.32
CA TYR A 121 13.67 12.05 5.14
C TYR A 121 15.04 11.54 5.60
N SER A 122 15.39 10.33 5.19
CA SER A 122 16.72 9.79 5.47
C SER A 122 17.76 10.58 4.68
N GLU A 123 18.71 11.21 5.38
CA GLU A 123 19.79 11.91 4.71
C GLU A 123 20.64 10.93 3.89
N PRO A 124 20.96 11.27 2.63
CA PRO A 124 21.80 10.43 1.80
C PRO A 124 23.21 10.37 2.37
N GLN A 125 23.68 9.16 2.68
CA GLN A 125 25.03 8.94 3.18
C GLN A 125 26.01 8.68 2.03
N GLY A 126 27.20 9.28 2.11
CA GLY A 126 28.33 9.04 1.22
C GLY A 126 28.49 10.05 0.08
N ALA A 127 29.73 10.18 -0.42
CA ALA A 127 30.12 11.21 -1.39
C ALA A 127 29.35 11.14 -2.74
N LEU A 128 29.11 9.94 -3.26
CA LEU A 128 28.37 9.76 -4.53
C LEU A 128 26.89 10.09 -4.38
N SER A 129 26.31 9.77 -3.23
CA SER A 129 24.96 10.19 -2.91
C SER A 129 24.91 11.72 -2.82
N GLY A 130 25.87 12.35 -2.14
CA GLY A 130 25.99 13.81 -2.11
C GLY A 130 25.99 14.45 -3.52
N LEU A 131 26.78 13.90 -4.45
CA LEU A 131 26.79 14.35 -5.85
C LEU A 131 25.42 14.17 -6.54
N LEU A 132 24.79 13.00 -6.41
CA LEU A 132 23.48 12.73 -7.01
C LEU A 132 22.41 13.71 -6.51
N PHE A 133 22.34 13.92 -5.20
CA PHE A 133 21.35 14.82 -4.60
C PHE A 133 21.69 16.31 -4.83
N SER A 134 22.94 16.64 -5.17
CA SER A 134 23.28 17.99 -5.65
C SER A 134 22.75 18.27 -7.06
N TRP A 135 22.66 17.23 -7.91
CA TRP A 135 22.13 17.34 -9.28
C TRP A 135 20.61 17.23 -9.32
N ILE A 136 20.02 16.44 -8.43
CA ILE A 136 18.58 16.19 -8.34
C ILE A 136 18.13 16.38 -6.89
N PRO A 137 17.97 17.63 -6.43
CA PRO A 137 17.62 17.92 -5.03
C PRO A 137 16.27 17.31 -4.63
N ASP A 138 15.29 17.32 -5.55
CA ASP A 138 13.94 16.82 -5.30
C ASP A 138 13.89 15.30 -5.04
N LEU A 139 14.98 14.57 -5.29
CA LEU A 139 15.06 13.14 -5.02
C LEU A 139 14.91 12.83 -3.52
N ILE A 140 15.22 13.78 -2.62
CA ILE A 140 15.08 13.59 -1.18
C ILE A 140 13.63 13.38 -0.74
N PHE A 141 12.69 14.00 -1.45
CA PHE A 141 11.25 13.87 -1.22
C PHE A 141 10.66 12.63 -1.90
N ALA A 142 11.44 11.95 -2.74
CA ALA A 142 11.00 10.73 -3.39
C ALA A 142 10.93 9.57 -2.39
N PRO A 143 10.06 8.58 -2.62
CA PRO A 143 10.00 7.39 -1.78
C PRO A 143 11.33 6.64 -1.72
N PRO A 144 11.67 5.96 -0.60
CA PRO A 144 12.96 5.28 -0.44
C PRO A 144 13.28 4.28 -1.56
N ARG A 145 12.27 3.62 -2.13
CA ARG A 145 12.46 2.71 -3.26
C ARG A 145 12.97 3.43 -4.52
N ILE A 146 12.44 4.62 -4.82
CA ILE A 146 12.91 5.42 -5.96
C ILE A 146 14.31 5.97 -5.68
N GLN A 147 14.59 6.43 -4.47
CA GLN A 147 15.92 6.87 -4.07
C GLN A 147 16.96 5.76 -4.28
N GLN A 148 16.69 4.54 -3.80
CA GLN A 148 17.60 3.40 -3.93
C GLN A 148 17.81 2.97 -5.38
N VAL A 149 16.76 2.92 -6.18
CA VAL A 149 16.87 2.56 -7.61
C VAL A 149 17.68 3.62 -8.35
N THR A 150 17.43 4.90 -8.08
CA THR A 150 18.16 6.01 -8.69
C THR A 150 19.63 6.00 -8.30
N GLN A 151 19.96 5.79 -7.03
CA GLN A 151 21.34 5.66 -6.55
C GLN A 151 22.07 4.52 -7.26
N ARG A 152 21.41 3.36 -7.42
CA ARG A 152 22.02 2.22 -8.16
C ARG A 152 22.25 2.56 -9.61
N GLN A 153 21.26 3.16 -10.28
CA GLN A 153 21.40 3.55 -11.68
C GLN A 153 22.48 4.62 -11.88
N PHE A 154 22.63 5.54 -10.93
CA PHE A 154 23.71 6.53 -10.94
C PHE A 154 25.10 5.88 -10.79
N GLN A 155 25.24 4.93 -9.87
CA GLN A 155 26.49 4.16 -9.70
C GLN A 155 26.82 3.34 -10.96
N THR A 156 25.83 2.67 -11.54
CA THR A 156 25.98 1.95 -12.81
C THR A 156 26.35 2.91 -13.95
N ALA A 157 25.76 4.11 -14.00
CA ALA A 157 26.10 5.15 -14.97
C ALA A 157 27.58 5.55 -14.87
N LEU A 158 28.05 5.84 -13.66
CA LEU A 158 29.44 6.23 -13.42
C LEU A 158 30.43 5.12 -13.78
N ALA A 159 30.11 3.87 -13.40
CA ALA A 159 30.92 2.71 -13.76
C ALA A 159 30.96 2.50 -15.28
N LEU A 160 29.82 2.62 -15.97
CA LEU A 160 29.75 2.52 -17.43
C LEU A 160 30.52 3.65 -18.11
N LEU A 161 30.43 4.89 -17.63
CA LEU A 161 31.17 6.03 -18.14
C LEU A 161 32.69 5.82 -17.99
N ALA A 162 33.14 5.43 -16.80
CA ALA A 162 34.55 5.14 -16.56
C ALA A 162 35.05 3.99 -17.47
N THR A 163 34.24 2.95 -17.63
CA THR A 163 34.55 1.82 -18.50
C THR A 163 34.61 2.25 -19.98
N ALA A 164 33.67 3.07 -20.44
CA ALA A 164 33.62 3.57 -21.81
C ALA A 164 34.81 4.48 -22.15
N LEU A 165 35.19 5.36 -21.21
CA LEU A 165 36.39 6.19 -21.36
C LEU A 165 37.65 5.33 -21.40
N SER A 166 37.75 4.36 -20.49
CA SER A 166 38.91 3.47 -20.44
C SER A 166 39.02 2.59 -21.69
N TRP A 167 37.89 2.09 -22.21
CA TRP A 167 37.84 1.38 -23.49
C TRP A 167 38.25 2.29 -24.66
N ALA A 168 37.75 3.53 -24.71
CA ALA A 168 38.10 4.48 -25.77
C ALA A 168 39.60 4.80 -25.77
N VAL A 169 40.21 5.00 -24.59
CA VAL A 169 41.65 5.17 -24.45
C VAL A 169 42.39 3.91 -24.90
N SER A 170 41.95 2.73 -24.46
CA SER A 170 42.54 1.44 -24.85
C SER A 170 42.52 1.22 -26.37
N MET A 171 41.48 1.68 -27.07
CA MET A 171 41.38 1.60 -28.52
C MET A 171 42.41 2.48 -29.25
N ILE A 172 42.85 3.57 -28.63
CA ILE A 172 43.83 4.50 -29.18
C ILE A 172 45.26 4.03 -28.87
N THR A 173 45.48 3.47 -27.68
CA THR A 173 46.81 3.10 -27.18
C THR A 173 47.29 1.72 -27.64
N LEU A 174 46.38 0.76 -27.81
CA LEU A 174 46.74 -0.61 -28.22
C LEU A 174 46.85 -0.70 -29.74
N SER A 175 48.10 -0.72 -30.24
CA SER A 175 48.39 -0.93 -31.66
C SER A 175 48.44 -2.40 -32.07
N ASP A 176 48.66 -3.32 -31.12
CA ASP A 176 48.69 -4.77 -31.39
C ASP A 176 47.27 -5.35 -31.52
N GLN A 177 47.01 -6.05 -32.62
CA GLN A 177 45.72 -6.67 -32.93
C GLN A 177 45.31 -7.71 -31.88
N LYS A 178 46.28 -8.48 -31.34
CA LYS A 178 46.00 -9.53 -30.36
C LYS A 178 45.57 -8.94 -29.02
N ALA A 179 46.32 -7.95 -28.51
CA ALA A 179 45.98 -7.23 -27.29
C ALA A 179 44.65 -6.47 -27.43
N SER A 180 44.40 -5.86 -28.59
CA SER A 180 43.15 -5.17 -28.89
C SER A 180 41.95 -6.11 -28.79
N ALA A 181 42.00 -7.31 -29.37
CA ALA A 181 40.90 -8.27 -29.31
C ALA A 181 40.58 -8.76 -27.88
N TRP A 182 41.62 -9.03 -27.06
CA TRP A 182 41.44 -9.37 -25.64
C TRP A 182 40.86 -8.21 -24.82
N SER A 183 41.26 -6.97 -25.12
CA SER A 183 40.67 -5.77 -24.51
C SER A 183 39.19 -5.63 -24.86
N GLY A 184 38.82 -5.84 -26.13
CA GLY A 184 37.44 -5.83 -26.59
C GLY A 184 36.58 -6.85 -25.86
N LEU A 185 37.07 -8.09 -25.70
CA LEU A 185 36.38 -9.15 -24.95
C LEU A 185 36.23 -8.82 -23.47
N PHE A 186 37.30 -8.35 -22.83
CA PHE A 186 37.26 -7.94 -21.42
C PHE A 186 36.20 -6.88 -21.19
N TYR A 187 36.20 -5.82 -22.00
CA TYR A 187 35.23 -4.73 -21.87
C TYR A 187 33.81 -5.13 -22.23
N PHE A 188 33.63 -6.02 -23.21
CA PHE A 188 32.32 -6.57 -23.55
C PHE A 188 31.69 -7.31 -22.38
N LEU A 189 32.46 -8.24 -21.78
CA LEU A 189 32.01 -9.04 -20.64
C LEU A 189 31.79 -8.15 -19.42
N PHE A 190 32.68 -7.20 -19.18
CA PHE A 190 32.58 -6.29 -18.05
C PHE A 190 31.35 -5.36 -18.17
N ALA A 191 31.10 -4.76 -19.33
CA ALA A 191 29.91 -3.94 -19.57
C ALA A 191 28.62 -4.77 -19.44
N THR A 192 28.61 -5.99 -19.99
CA THR A 192 27.49 -6.94 -19.83
C THR A 192 27.23 -7.25 -18.36
N PHE A 193 28.29 -7.51 -17.59
CA PHE A 193 28.19 -7.76 -16.15
C PHE A 193 27.62 -6.55 -15.38
N LEU A 194 28.07 -5.34 -15.70
CA LEU A 194 27.56 -4.10 -15.09
C LEU A 194 26.07 -3.87 -15.36
N LEU A 195 25.56 -4.32 -16.51
CA LEU A 195 24.15 -4.19 -16.88
C LEU A 195 23.26 -5.30 -16.30
N VAL A 196 23.78 -6.52 -16.17
CA VAL A 196 23.00 -7.67 -15.68
C VAL A 196 22.95 -7.72 -14.16
N LYS A 197 24.08 -7.51 -13.46
CA LYS A 197 24.18 -7.64 -11.99
C LYS A 197 23.15 -6.82 -11.21
N PRO A 198 22.86 -5.54 -11.56
CA PRO A 198 21.85 -4.76 -10.87
C PRO A 198 20.43 -5.33 -10.98
N LEU A 199 20.16 -6.11 -12.03
CA LEU A 199 18.85 -6.70 -12.33
C LEU A 199 18.57 -7.93 -11.46
N ASP A 200 19.61 -8.70 -11.11
CA ASP A 200 19.48 -9.95 -10.34
C ASP A 200 19.27 -9.70 -8.83
N ALA A 201 19.55 -8.49 -8.35
CA ALA A 201 19.26 -8.09 -6.97
C ALA A 201 17.75 -8.02 -6.66
N GLY A 202 16.88 -8.13 -7.68
CA GLY A 202 15.44 -8.21 -7.52
C GLY A 202 14.78 -6.94 -6.97
N ILE A 203 13.45 -7.00 -6.88
CA ILE A 203 12.55 -5.88 -6.51
C ILE A 203 12.74 -5.41 -5.04
N GLY A 204 13.47 -6.16 -4.20
CA GLY A 204 13.69 -5.85 -2.79
C GLY A 204 15.13 -6.00 -2.27
N GLY A 205 16.11 -6.38 -3.09
CA GLY A 205 17.47 -6.62 -2.61
C GLY A 205 18.20 -5.31 -2.29
N ARG A 206 18.77 -5.19 -1.09
CA ARG A 206 19.67 -4.10 -0.65
C ARG A 206 21.09 -4.25 -1.22
N ALA A 207 21.25 -4.70 -2.46
CA ALA A 207 22.56 -4.75 -3.10
C ALA A 207 22.93 -3.36 -3.62
N GLN A 208 23.12 -2.40 -2.70
CA GLN A 208 23.91 -1.20 -3.03
C GLN A 208 25.34 -1.69 -3.33
N MET A 209 25.90 -1.28 -4.47
CA MET A 209 27.33 -1.46 -4.68
C MET A 209 28.03 -0.56 -3.65
N GLY A 210 28.56 -1.15 -2.59
CA GLY A 210 29.31 -0.40 -1.59
C GLY A 210 30.47 0.34 -2.27
N MET A 211 30.86 1.51 -1.75
CA MET A 211 31.92 2.34 -2.31
C MET A 211 33.19 1.53 -2.69
N ARG A 212 33.58 0.57 -1.83
CA ARG A 212 34.72 -0.34 -2.09
C ARG A 212 34.55 -1.16 -3.35
N SER A 213 33.34 -1.67 -3.61
CA SER A 213 33.05 -2.44 -4.82
C SER A 213 33.06 -1.56 -6.07
N LEU A 214 32.56 -0.33 -6.00
CA LEU A 214 32.62 0.60 -7.13
C LEU A 214 34.06 1.02 -7.43
N VAL A 215 34.84 1.39 -6.41
CA VAL A 215 36.26 1.70 -6.57
C VAL A 215 36.99 0.50 -7.17
N GLY A 216 36.75 -0.71 -6.66
CA GLY A 216 37.30 -1.94 -7.24
C GLY A 216 36.92 -2.13 -8.71
N LEU A 217 35.67 -1.86 -9.08
CA LEU A 217 35.19 -1.95 -10.47
C LEU A 217 35.85 -0.91 -11.38
N VAL A 218 35.99 0.34 -10.92
CA VAL A 218 36.65 1.42 -11.69
C VAL A 218 38.14 1.13 -11.83
N LEU A 219 38.83 0.74 -10.76
CA LEU A 219 40.24 0.35 -10.82
C LEU A 219 40.44 -0.85 -11.75
N LEU A 220 39.55 -1.86 -11.68
CA LEU A 220 39.59 -3.00 -12.60
C LEU A 220 39.39 -2.57 -14.05
N ALA A 221 38.47 -1.64 -14.32
CA ALA A 221 38.23 -1.09 -15.65
C ALA A 221 39.45 -0.32 -16.20
N MET A 222 40.17 0.41 -15.34
CA MET A 222 41.33 1.23 -15.70
C MET A 222 42.64 0.43 -15.80
N PHE A 223 42.89 -0.50 -14.88
CA PHE A 223 44.11 -1.31 -14.88
C PHE A 223 44.03 -2.52 -15.80
N GLY A 224 42.82 -3.01 -16.11
CA GLY A 224 42.60 -4.10 -17.07
C GLY A 224 43.40 -3.93 -18.36
N PRO A 225 43.25 -2.82 -19.11
CA PRO A 225 44.01 -2.56 -20.33
C PRO A 225 45.51 -2.54 -20.17
N VAL A 226 46.02 -2.06 -19.04
CA VAL A 226 47.47 -1.98 -18.79
C VAL A 226 48.07 -3.37 -18.62
N LEU A 227 47.31 -4.29 -18.02
CA LEU A 227 47.73 -5.67 -17.80
C LEU A 227 47.55 -6.56 -19.05
N ILE A 228 46.57 -6.23 -19.92
CA ILE A 228 46.21 -7.06 -21.07
C ILE A 228 47.38 -7.32 -22.03
N PRO A 229 48.23 -6.35 -22.43
CA PRO A 229 49.38 -6.62 -23.30
C PRO A 229 50.30 -7.69 -22.72
N SER A 230 50.64 -7.59 -21.42
CA SER A 230 51.51 -8.53 -20.72
C SER A 230 50.92 -9.93 -20.65
N LEU A 231 49.61 -10.06 -20.39
CA LEU A 231 48.93 -11.36 -20.39
C LEU A 231 48.69 -11.91 -21.80
N SER A 232 48.45 -11.04 -22.78
CA SER A 232 48.10 -11.43 -24.14
C SER A 232 49.22 -12.18 -24.86
N ALA A 233 50.48 -11.99 -24.46
CA ALA A 233 51.61 -12.74 -24.97
C ALA A 233 51.44 -14.26 -24.76
N SER A 234 50.94 -14.67 -23.59
CA SER A 234 50.76 -16.08 -23.21
C SER A 234 49.40 -16.67 -23.59
N LEU A 235 48.46 -15.84 -24.05
CA LEU A 235 47.10 -16.25 -24.39
C LEU A 235 46.98 -16.66 -25.87
N PRO A 236 45.99 -17.49 -26.25
CA PRO A 236 45.74 -17.81 -27.65
C PRO A 236 45.35 -16.57 -28.45
N ASP A 237 45.63 -16.58 -29.76
CA ASP A 237 45.21 -15.51 -30.65
C ASP A 237 43.71 -15.58 -30.93
N ILE A 238 43.00 -14.54 -30.48
CA ILE A 238 41.58 -14.33 -30.69
C ILE A 238 41.30 -13.14 -31.62
N GLY A 239 42.27 -12.72 -32.43
CA GLY A 239 42.11 -11.62 -33.39
C GLY A 239 40.98 -11.82 -34.41
N TRP A 240 40.47 -13.05 -34.54
CA TRP A 240 39.25 -13.37 -35.30
C TRP A 240 37.96 -12.87 -34.63
N LEU A 241 37.97 -12.65 -33.32
CA LEU A 241 36.84 -12.16 -32.53
C LEU A 241 36.88 -10.63 -32.48
N ARG A 242 36.36 -9.99 -33.53
CA ARG A 242 36.27 -8.53 -33.62
C ARG A 242 35.14 -8.02 -32.73
N LEU A 243 35.41 -7.79 -31.43
CA LEU A 243 34.42 -7.33 -30.45
C LEU A 243 34.40 -5.82 -30.22
N ASN A 244 35.42 -5.09 -30.67
CA ASN A 244 35.57 -3.68 -30.34
C ASN A 244 34.36 -2.84 -30.76
N LEU A 245 33.80 -3.07 -31.96
CA LEU A 245 32.63 -2.33 -32.43
C LEU A 245 31.39 -2.65 -31.58
N GLN A 246 31.17 -3.91 -31.25
CA GLN A 246 30.04 -4.39 -30.46
C GLN A 246 30.12 -3.90 -29.02
N THR A 247 31.32 -3.85 -28.44
CA THR A 247 31.58 -3.23 -27.14
C THR A 247 31.25 -1.74 -27.17
N GLY A 248 31.67 -1.03 -28.22
CA GLY A 248 31.31 0.38 -28.42
C GLY A 248 29.79 0.60 -28.52
N ILE A 249 29.11 -0.21 -29.35
CA ILE A 249 27.65 -0.18 -29.50
C ILE A 249 26.97 -0.47 -28.15
N LEU A 250 27.41 -1.50 -27.42
CA LEU A 250 26.90 -1.87 -26.10
C LEU A 250 27.01 -0.70 -25.11
N MET A 251 28.18 -0.07 -25.02
CA MET A 251 28.41 1.03 -24.08
C MET A 251 27.60 2.28 -24.44
N VAL A 252 27.60 2.69 -25.71
CA VAL A 252 26.86 3.88 -26.16
C VAL A 252 25.35 3.69 -25.96
N SER A 253 24.82 2.52 -26.35
CA SER A 253 23.40 2.20 -26.16
C SER A 253 23.01 2.10 -24.69
N ALA A 254 23.87 1.53 -23.84
CA ALA A 254 23.67 1.49 -22.40
C ALA A 254 23.65 2.89 -21.77
N LEU A 255 24.59 3.77 -22.13
CA LEU A 255 24.62 5.15 -21.65
C LEU A 255 23.39 5.95 -22.09
N LEU A 256 22.93 5.76 -23.34
CA LEU A 256 21.70 6.35 -23.83
C LEU A 256 20.48 5.86 -23.04
N ALA A 257 20.41 4.55 -22.76
CA ALA A 257 19.32 3.98 -21.95
C ALA A 257 19.30 4.53 -20.52
N VAL A 258 20.47 4.69 -19.90
CA VAL A 258 20.61 5.30 -18.57
C VAL A 258 20.18 6.77 -18.60
N ALA A 259 20.60 7.55 -19.60
CA ALA A 259 20.19 8.93 -19.76
C ALA A 259 18.67 9.06 -19.90
N LEU A 260 18.07 8.21 -20.74
CA LEU A 260 16.62 8.16 -20.94
C LEU A 260 15.86 7.77 -19.66
N PHE A 261 16.41 6.83 -18.87
CA PHE A 261 15.88 6.50 -17.55
C PHE A 261 15.87 7.72 -16.61
N PHE A 262 16.96 8.50 -16.54
CA PHE A 262 17.00 9.70 -15.71
C PHE A 262 16.01 10.77 -16.19
N VAL A 263 15.85 10.95 -17.50
CA VAL A 263 14.83 11.85 -18.05
C VAL A 263 13.41 11.39 -17.64
N ALA A 264 13.12 10.09 -17.74
CA ALA A 264 11.83 9.53 -17.32
C ALA A 264 11.59 9.66 -15.81
N LEU A 265 12.64 9.49 -15.00
CA LEU A 265 12.60 9.66 -13.55
C LEU A 265 12.30 11.11 -13.16
N LEU A 266 13.02 12.08 -13.72
CA LEU A 266 12.86 13.50 -13.41
C LEU A 266 11.42 13.99 -13.68
N ARG A 267 10.75 13.42 -14.69
CA ARG A 267 9.34 13.73 -15.00
C ARG A 267 8.32 13.05 -14.09
N GLN A 268 8.77 12.13 -13.23
CA GLN A 268 7.94 11.46 -12.23
C GLN A 268 8.20 11.97 -10.80
N LEU A 269 9.27 12.72 -10.57
CA LEU A 269 9.46 13.39 -9.30
C LEU A 269 8.38 14.47 -9.16
N ASN A 270 7.67 14.43 -8.02
CA ASN A 270 6.67 15.43 -7.70
C ASN A 270 7.36 16.60 -6.98
N ALA A 271 6.72 17.77 -7.04
CA ALA A 271 7.10 18.89 -6.18
C ALA A 271 7.03 18.48 -4.70
N PRO A 272 7.79 19.14 -3.81
CA PRO A 272 7.77 18.86 -2.39
C PRO A 272 6.32 18.93 -1.87
N PRO A 273 5.77 17.83 -1.35
CA PRO A 273 4.38 17.80 -0.92
C PRO A 273 4.21 18.59 0.37
N PRO A 274 3.02 19.16 0.64
CA PRO A 274 2.75 19.76 1.93
C PRO A 274 2.87 18.70 3.02
N THR A 275 3.41 19.09 4.18
CA THR A 275 3.46 18.29 5.40
C THR A 275 2.83 19.09 6.52
N THR A 276 1.51 19.03 6.61
CA THR A 276 0.73 19.76 7.62
C THR A 276 -0.41 18.87 8.09
N MET A 277 -0.71 18.92 9.38
CA MET A 277 -1.98 18.42 9.93
C MET A 277 -2.83 19.61 10.35
N ALA A 278 -4.14 19.48 10.19
CA ALA A 278 -5.05 20.37 10.89
C ALA A 278 -5.20 19.88 12.33
N ARG A 279 -5.24 20.79 13.30
CA ARG A 279 -5.45 20.48 14.71
C ARG A 279 -6.49 21.42 15.30
N GLU A 280 -7.49 20.84 15.93
CA GLU A 280 -8.41 21.54 16.82
C GLU A 280 -8.17 21.07 18.25
N GLN A 281 -8.17 22.01 19.20
CA GLN A 281 -8.00 21.72 20.62
C GLN A 281 -9.05 22.46 21.42
N LEU A 282 -9.85 21.70 22.17
CA LEU A 282 -10.97 22.19 22.97
C LEU A 282 -10.83 21.71 24.42
N ALA A 283 -11.36 22.50 25.35
CA ALA A 283 -11.50 22.10 26.75
C ALA A 283 -12.98 21.79 27.01
N LEU A 284 -13.23 20.60 27.56
CA LEU A 284 -14.58 20.08 27.81
C LEU A 284 -14.71 19.66 29.27
N SER A 285 -15.91 19.84 29.82
CA SER A 285 -16.31 19.38 31.14
C SER A 285 -17.72 18.78 31.04
N PHE A 286 -17.92 17.56 31.53
CA PHE A 286 -19.21 16.88 31.43
C PHE A 286 -19.34 15.76 32.46
N ASN A 287 -20.59 15.36 32.72
CA ASN A 287 -20.95 14.38 33.76
C ASN A 287 -21.24 13.00 33.17
N ALA A 288 -20.28 12.43 32.45
CA ALA A 288 -20.41 11.08 31.89
C ALA A 288 -19.06 10.35 31.82
N HIS A 289 -19.11 9.03 31.62
CA HIS A 289 -17.90 8.24 31.44
C HIS A 289 -17.22 8.66 30.12
N PRO A 290 -15.91 8.96 30.10
CA PRO A 290 -15.21 9.44 28.90
C PRO A 290 -15.27 8.45 27.73
N LYS A 291 -15.36 7.15 28.02
CA LYS A 291 -15.62 6.10 27.03
C LYS A 291 -16.84 6.39 26.13
N GLN A 292 -17.90 7.03 26.64
CA GLN A 292 -19.07 7.34 25.82
C GLN A 292 -18.76 8.32 24.68
N VAL A 293 -17.83 9.25 24.88
CA VAL A 293 -17.37 10.16 23.83
C VAL A 293 -16.55 9.41 22.78
N LEU A 294 -15.73 8.44 23.22
CA LEU A 294 -14.97 7.57 22.32
C LEU A 294 -15.89 6.62 21.52
N ASP A 295 -16.92 6.06 22.15
CA ASP A 295 -17.92 5.23 21.48
C ASP A 295 -18.72 6.02 20.44
N GLU A 296 -19.02 7.29 20.71
CA GLU A 296 -19.67 8.19 19.75
C GLU A 296 -18.73 8.54 18.58
N LEU A 297 -17.44 8.74 18.85
CA LEU A 297 -16.44 8.89 17.79
C LEU A 297 -16.40 7.66 16.87
N ASP A 298 -16.38 6.45 17.44
CA ASP A 298 -16.40 5.21 16.67
C ASP A 298 -17.68 5.10 15.80
N ARG A 299 -18.85 5.48 16.33
CA ARG A 299 -20.11 5.54 15.56
C ARG A 299 -20.05 6.56 14.43
N LEU A 300 -19.48 7.74 14.69
CA LEU A 300 -19.35 8.79 13.68
C LEU A 300 -18.38 8.38 12.57
N LEU A 301 -17.27 7.72 12.91
CA LEU A 301 -16.33 7.18 11.95
C LEU A 301 -16.96 6.05 11.13
N GLN A 302 -17.73 5.17 11.78
CA GLN A 302 -18.48 4.10 11.11
C GLN A 302 -19.54 4.64 10.14
N ALA A 303 -20.26 5.68 10.51
CA ALA A 303 -21.23 6.34 9.64
C ALA A 303 -20.57 6.97 8.40
N ASN A 304 -19.29 7.34 8.50
CA ASN A 304 -18.51 7.98 7.45
C ASN A 304 -17.54 7.02 6.72
N TRP A 305 -17.75 5.70 6.80
CA TRP A 305 -16.91 4.74 6.09
C TRP A 305 -16.91 4.96 4.57
N SER A 306 -15.73 5.22 4.04
CA SER A 306 -15.50 5.33 2.60
C SER A 306 -15.80 4.00 1.91
N GLU A 307 -16.69 4.01 0.91
CA GLU A 307 -17.09 2.81 0.17
C GLU A 307 -17.65 1.67 1.04
N GLN A 308 -18.17 1.99 2.24
CA GLN A 308 -18.63 1.03 3.25
C GLN A 308 -17.53 0.07 3.73
N ILE A 309 -16.26 0.43 3.52
CA ILE A 309 -15.11 -0.33 3.97
C ILE A 309 -14.67 0.22 5.33
N PRO A 310 -14.47 -0.63 6.35
CA PRO A 310 -13.98 -0.19 7.65
C PRO A 310 -12.64 0.53 7.57
N ASN A 311 -12.47 1.52 8.42
CA ASN A 311 -11.20 2.22 8.60
C ASN A 311 -10.13 1.29 9.16
N ARG A 312 -8.88 1.66 8.94
CA ARG A 312 -7.69 0.98 9.47
C ARG A 312 -7.28 1.63 10.77
N ARG A 313 -7.31 0.87 11.84
CA ARG A 313 -6.97 1.33 13.18
C ARG A 313 -5.49 1.08 13.47
N TYR A 314 -4.76 2.12 13.87
CA TYR A 314 -3.32 2.04 14.18
C TYR A 314 -3.01 2.22 15.66
N ALA A 315 -3.87 2.93 16.39
CA ALA A 315 -3.79 3.07 17.84
C ALA A 315 -5.20 3.13 18.42
N PHE A 316 -5.40 2.45 19.55
CA PHE A 316 -6.64 2.51 20.32
C PHE A 316 -6.34 2.30 21.79
N GLU A 317 -6.51 3.35 22.59
CA GLU A 317 -6.36 3.32 24.04
C GLU A 317 -7.67 3.78 24.67
N GLU A 318 -8.33 2.87 25.41
CA GLU A 318 -9.55 3.19 26.14
C GLU A 318 -9.25 3.99 27.42
N PRO A 319 -10.12 4.93 27.82
CA PRO A 319 -9.94 5.67 29.06
C PRO A 319 -10.21 4.75 30.26
N GLN A 320 -9.18 4.57 31.10
CA GLN A 320 -9.32 3.87 32.36
C GLN A 320 -9.74 4.83 33.46
N VAL A 321 -10.88 4.53 34.09
CA VAL A 321 -11.43 5.30 35.20
C VAL A 321 -11.64 4.35 36.38
N SER A 322 -11.01 4.64 37.51
CA SER A 322 -11.19 3.95 38.79
C SER A 322 -12.01 4.79 39.79
N GLY A 323 -12.43 4.22 40.91
CA GLY A 323 -13.16 4.97 41.95
C GLY A 323 -12.34 6.13 42.56
N GLY A 324 -13.01 7.21 42.94
CA GLY A 324 -12.37 8.41 43.50
C GLY A 324 -11.90 9.41 42.44
N THR A 325 -10.83 10.13 42.72
CA THR A 325 -10.27 11.16 41.82
C THR A 325 -9.05 10.63 41.08
N GLY A 326 -8.95 10.87 39.78
CA GLY A 326 -7.81 10.43 38.99
C GLY A 326 -7.66 11.20 37.68
N SER A 327 -6.68 10.77 36.87
CA SER A 327 -6.51 11.23 35.51
C SER A 327 -6.77 10.09 34.53
N PHE A 328 -7.22 10.44 33.33
CA PHE A 328 -7.43 9.48 32.25
C PHE A 328 -6.78 9.98 30.97
N ARG A 329 -6.47 9.03 30.10
CA ARG A 329 -6.04 9.27 28.72
C ARG A 329 -6.75 8.28 27.81
N ALA A 330 -7.20 8.75 26.66
CA ALA A 330 -7.69 7.92 25.58
C ALA A 330 -7.14 8.45 24.26
N GLU A 331 -6.87 7.53 23.34
CA GLU A 331 -6.27 7.83 22.05
C GLU A 331 -6.88 6.93 20.97
N LEU A 332 -7.22 7.50 19.82
CA LEU A 332 -7.67 6.76 18.63
C LEU A 332 -6.94 7.31 17.41
N ILE A 333 -6.31 6.43 16.63
CA ILE A 333 -5.76 6.75 15.31
C ILE A 333 -6.38 5.79 14.30
N GLU A 334 -7.19 6.34 13.39
CA GLU A 334 -7.80 5.61 12.29
C GLU A 334 -7.52 6.28 10.94
N GLU A 335 -7.31 5.46 9.91
CA GLU A 335 -7.18 5.91 8.52
C GLU A 335 -8.33 5.34 7.68
N THR A 336 -8.98 6.19 6.88
CA THR A 336 -9.97 5.74 5.90
C THR A 336 -9.35 4.80 4.88
N GLN A 337 -10.16 3.98 4.21
CA GLN A 337 -9.65 3.09 3.18
C GLN A 337 -8.92 3.91 2.09
N PRO A 338 -7.66 3.55 1.75
CA PRO A 338 -6.92 4.26 0.70
C PRO A 338 -7.59 4.06 -0.65
N LEU A 339 -7.89 5.17 -1.31
CA LEU A 339 -8.52 5.22 -2.62
C LEU A 339 -7.53 5.76 -3.65
N PRO A 340 -7.57 5.28 -4.91
CA PRO A 340 -6.78 5.89 -5.96
C PRO A 340 -7.22 7.33 -6.18
N ARG A 341 -6.30 8.18 -6.67
CA ARG A 341 -6.64 9.57 -6.99
C ARG A 341 -7.75 9.64 -8.04
N THR A 342 -8.59 10.66 -7.96
CA THR A 342 -9.67 10.88 -8.93
C THR A 342 -9.16 11.30 -10.31
N ASP A 343 -7.95 11.88 -10.38
CA ASP A 343 -7.27 12.34 -11.59
C ASP A 343 -6.35 11.29 -12.23
N MET A 344 -6.72 10.00 -12.14
CA MET A 344 -5.90 8.94 -12.71
C MET A 344 -5.75 9.07 -14.23
N PRO A 345 -4.52 8.98 -14.76
CA PRO A 345 -4.30 9.00 -16.20
C PRO A 345 -4.85 7.72 -16.85
N VAL A 346 -5.26 7.85 -18.11
CA VAL A 346 -5.57 6.68 -18.94
C VAL A 346 -4.25 6.03 -19.34
N TYR A 347 -4.04 4.79 -18.88
CA TYR A 347 -2.82 4.01 -19.13
C TYR A 347 -2.83 3.27 -20.48
N ASP A 348 -3.61 3.73 -21.44
CA ASP A 348 -3.47 3.27 -22.82
C ASP A 348 -2.22 3.91 -23.46
N LEU A 349 -1.80 3.38 -24.61
CA LEU A 349 -0.58 3.85 -25.27
C LEU A 349 -0.70 5.34 -25.66
N ALA A 350 -1.85 5.74 -26.18
CA ALA A 350 -2.12 7.11 -26.60
C ALA A 350 -2.13 8.09 -25.41
N GLY A 351 -2.82 7.75 -24.32
CA GLY A 351 -2.86 8.55 -23.09
C GLY A 351 -1.50 8.62 -22.39
N SER A 352 -0.74 7.52 -22.39
CA SER A 352 0.63 7.49 -21.84
C SER A 352 1.59 8.40 -22.60
N LEU A 353 1.48 8.44 -23.94
CA LEU A 353 2.28 9.33 -24.80
C LEU A 353 1.87 10.80 -24.67
N ALA A 354 0.56 11.07 -24.51
CA ALA A 354 0.05 12.42 -24.30
C ALA A 354 0.54 12.99 -22.96
N SER A 355 0.56 12.17 -21.90
CA SER A 355 0.95 12.60 -20.56
C SER A 355 2.44 12.97 -20.47
N PRO A 356 2.79 14.18 -19.98
CA PRO A 356 4.18 14.58 -19.73
C PRO A 356 4.93 13.66 -18.76
N ARG A 357 4.20 13.02 -17.84
CA ARG A 357 4.76 12.14 -16.80
C ARG A 357 5.16 10.77 -17.36
N TYR A 358 4.42 10.21 -18.30
CA TYR A 358 4.61 8.84 -18.81
C TYR A 358 5.23 8.76 -20.20
N ARG A 359 5.26 9.84 -20.99
CA ARG A 359 5.80 9.81 -22.37
C ARG A 359 7.22 9.25 -22.48
N TRP A 360 8.08 9.59 -21.52
CA TRP A 360 9.48 9.18 -21.53
C TRP A 360 9.66 7.73 -21.07
N LEU A 361 8.71 7.19 -20.29
CA LEU A 361 8.65 5.76 -20.02
C LEU A 361 8.31 4.99 -21.30
N VAL A 362 7.34 5.47 -22.08
CA VAL A 362 7.01 4.87 -23.37
C VAL A 362 8.21 4.88 -24.32
N TRP A 363 8.95 5.99 -24.39
CA TRP A 363 10.19 6.05 -25.18
C TRP A 363 11.25 5.05 -24.72
N LEU A 364 11.37 4.82 -23.42
CA LEU A 364 12.27 3.81 -22.88
C LEU A 364 11.87 2.40 -23.31
N ASP A 365 10.57 2.09 -23.33
CA ASP A 365 10.03 0.82 -23.83
C ASP A 365 10.19 0.68 -25.37
N VAL A 366 10.02 1.77 -26.12
CA VAL A 366 10.28 1.81 -27.58
C VAL A 366 11.74 1.50 -27.88
N VAL A 367 12.68 2.11 -27.15
CA VAL A 367 14.11 1.82 -27.28
C VAL A 367 14.41 0.38 -26.91
N ALA A 368 13.78 -0.15 -25.86
CA ALA A 368 13.91 -1.56 -25.48
C ALA A 368 13.43 -2.51 -26.59
N LEU A 369 12.30 -2.20 -27.22
CA LEU A 369 11.77 -2.96 -28.35
C LEU A 369 12.70 -2.87 -29.57
N ALA A 370 13.21 -1.69 -29.90
CA ALA A 370 14.14 -1.50 -31.01
C ALA A 370 15.42 -2.34 -30.84
N PHE A 371 16.00 -2.36 -29.64
CA PHE A 371 17.14 -3.23 -29.34
C PHE A 371 16.78 -4.72 -29.33
N THR A 372 15.55 -5.06 -28.96
CA THR A 372 15.05 -6.45 -29.07
C THR A 372 14.96 -6.89 -30.54
N ILE A 373 14.43 -6.03 -31.42
CA ILE A 373 14.38 -6.27 -32.87
C ILE A 373 15.80 -6.43 -33.42
N GLY A 374 16.69 -5.49 -33.13
CA GLY A 374 18.09 -5.57 -33.58
C GLY A 374 18.80 -6.83 -33.08
N GLY A 375 18.56 -7.22 -31.83
CA GLY A 375 19.11 -8.45 -31.25
C GLY A 375 18.56 -9.72 -31.88
N ALA A 376 17.25 -9.78 -32.14
CA ALA A 376 16.60 -10.89 -32.82
C ALA A 376 17.09 -11.03 -34.27
N LEU A 377 17.18 -9.92 -35.01
CA LEU A 377 17.75 -9.88 -36.36
C LEU A 377 19.23 -10.28 -36.37
N GLY A 378 20.01 -9.88 -35.36
CA GLY A 378 21.39 -10.31 -35.19
C GLY A 378 21.52 -11.82 -35.04
N TRP A 379 20.64 -12.47 -34.27
CA TRP A 379 20.63 -13.93 -34.17
C TRP A 379 20.19 -14.64 -35.45
N VAL A 380 19.24 -14.05 -36.19
CA VAL A 380 18.83 -14.53 -37.51
C VAL A 380 19.99 -14.45 -38.51
N ALA A 381 20.69 -13.31 -38.54
CA ALA A 381 21.87 -13.10 -39.38
C ALA A 381 23.00 -14.06 -39.01
N PHE A 382 23.24 -14.27 -37.71
CA PHE A 382 24.17 -15.29 -37.22
C PHE A 382 23.83 -16.66 -37.78
N ALA A 383 22.58 -17.11 -37.64
CA ALA A 383 22.17 -18.43 -38.09
C ALA A 383 22.26 -18.60 -39.62
N SER A 384 21.99 -17.55 -40.39
CA SER A 384 22.13 -17.59 -41.86
C SER A 384 23.58 -17.59 -42.33
N ALA A 385 24.48 -16.92 -41.60
CA ALA A 385 25.90 -16.84 -41.93
C ALA A 385 26.71 -18.00 -41.31
N PHE A 386 26.07 -18.82 -40.47
CA PHE A 386 26.74 -19.92 -39.78
C PHE A 386 26.99 -21.08 -40.74
N ASP A 387 28.25 -21.29 -41.08
CA ASP A 387 28.69 -22.48 -41.81
C ASP A 387 28.96 -23.63 -40.81
N PRO A 388 28.26 -24.77 -40.90
CA PRO A 388 28.47 -25.91 -40.01
C PRO A 388 29.74 -26.73 -40.31
N THR A 389 30.42 -26.49 -41.44
CA THR A 389 31.64 -27.21 -41.81
C THR A 389 32.92 -26.64 -41.18
N GLY A 390 32.84 -25.47 -40.55
CA GLY A 390 33.95 -24.84 -39.82
C GLY A 390 33.48 -23.77 -38.83
N VAL A 391 34.39 -23.14 -38.10
CA VAL A 391 34.02 -21.98 -37.26
C VAL A 391 33.87 -20.77 -38.17
N ALA A 392 32.63 -20.46 -38.58
CA ALA A 392 32.32 -19.25 -39.35
C ALA A 392 32.60 -17.99 -38.50
N ARG A 393 33.84 -17.50 -38.55
CA ARG A 393 34.33 -16.37 -37.76
C ARG A 393 33.50 -15.10 -37.99
N ASP A 394 33.01 -14.90 -39.21
CA ASP A 394 32.16 -13.76 -39.57
C ASP A 394 30.76 -13.85 -38.94
N ALA A 395 30.24 -15.05 -38.68
CA ALA A 395 28.95 -15.22 -38.00
C ALA A 395 29.02 -14.72 -36.55
N LEU A 396 30.17 -14.88 -35.87
CA LEU A 396 30.34 -14.49 -34.46
C LEU A 396 30.24 -12.98 -34.23
N PHE A 397 30.47 -12.17 -35.27
CA PHE A 397 30.16 -10.75 -35.23
C PHE A 397 28.67 -10.50 -34.93
N TRP A 398 27.78 -11.20 -35.65
CA TRP A 398 26.33 -11.08 -35.48
C TRP A 398 25.85 -11.62 -34.14
N ALA A 399 26.42 -12.73 -33.67
CA ALA A 399 26.09 -13.30 -32.35
C ALA A 399 26.44 -12.33 -31.20
N SER A 400 27.65 -11.75 -31.22
CA SER A 400 28.08 -10.80 -30.18
C SER A 400 27.28 -9.49 -30.21
N LEU A 401 26.95 -8.99 -31.40
CA LEU A 401 26.05 -7.84 -31.55
C LEU A 401 24.65 -8.16 -31.01
N ALA A 402 24.13 -9.35 -31.32
CA ALA A 402 22.84 -9.80 -30.83
C ALA A 402 22.79 -9.85 -29.29
N ILE A 403 23.83 -10.40 -28.67
CA ILE A 403 23.98 -10.44 -27.20
C ILE A 403 24.00 -9.02 -26.63
N ALA A 404 24.81 -8.12 -27.19
CA ALA A 404 24.89 -6.73 -26.71
C ALA A 404 23.51 -6.05 -26.71
N LEU A 405 22.81 -6.09 -27.84
CA LEU A 405 21.51 -5.44 -27.99
C LEU A 405 20.45 -6.05 -27.07
N LEU A 406 20.41 -7.38 -26.91
CA LEU A 406 19.45 -8.04 -26.02
C LEU A 406 19.72 -7.75 -24.53
N VAL A 407 20.99 -7.59 -24.13
CA VAL A 407 21.35 -7.20 -22.76
C VAL A 407 20.84 -5.79 -22.48
N VAL A 408 21.06 -4.85 -23.40
CA VAL A 408 20.57 -3.46 -23.24
C VAL A 408 19.05 -3.40 -23.29
N ALA A 409 18.40 -4.17 -24.17
CA ALA A 409 16.94 -4.29 -24.20
C ALA A 409 16.38 -4.77 -22.85
N ARG A 410 16.99 -5.81 -22.25
CA ARG A 410 16.60 -6.32 -20.93
C ARG A 410 16.78 -5.24 -19.85
N PHE A 411 17.86 -4.49 -19.89
CA PHE A 411 18.10 -3.38 -18.98
C PHE A 411 17.01 -2.31 -19.10
N CYS A 412 16.69 -1.84 -20.31
CA CYS A 412 15.65 -0.84 -20.55
C CYS A 412 14.28 -1.28 -20.03
N PHE A 413 13.82 -2.49 -20.37
CA PHE A 413 12.54 -3.01 -19.88
C PHE A 413 12.50 -3.11 -18.35
N SER A 414 13.61 -3.50 -17.73
CA SER A 414 13.66 -3.62 -16.27
C SER A 414 13.64 -2.25 -15.58
N ALA A 415 14.34 -1.27 -16.16
CA ALA A 415 14.37 0.11 -15.67
C ALA A 415 13.00 0.79 -15.81
N ALA A 416 12.32 0.62 -16.95
CA ALA A 416 10.97 1.12 -17.18
C ALA A 416 9.95 0.48 -16.22
N HIS A 417 10.02 -0.85 -16.07
CA HIS A 417 9.08 -1.61 -15.25
C HIS A 417 8.98 -1.12 -13.80
N VAL A 418 10.11 -0.74 -13.18
CA VAL A 418 10.13 -0.23 -11.80
C VAL A 418 9.30 1.05 -11.64
N LEU A 419 9.32 1.90 -12.66
CA LEU A 419 8.62 3.18 -12.67
C LEU A 419 7.15 3.01 -13.07
N TRP A 420 6.83 2.08 -13.97
CA TRP A 420 5.45 1.71 -14.31
C TRP A 420 4.67 1.13 -13.12
N LEU A 421 5.36 0.53 -12.14
CA LEU A 421 4.74 -0.05 -10.95
C LEU A 421 4.26 0.97 -9.90
N ARG A 422 4.38 2.28 -10.16
CA ARG A 422 3.99 3.32 -9.20
C ARG A 422 2.47 3.53 -9.17
N PHE A 423 1.89 3.44 -7.97
CA PHE A 423 0.48 3.75 -7.70
C PHE A 423 0.36 4.78 -6.58
N ASP A 424 -0.32 5.90 -6.87
CA ASP A 424 -0.57 6.96 -5.90
C ASP A 424 -2.00 6.82 -5.34
N PHE A 425 -2.14 6.93 -4.01
CA PHE A 425 -3.39 6.81 -3.26
C PHE A 425 -3.60 8.02 -2.35
N LEU A 426 -4.87 8.32 -2.07
CA LEU A 426 -5.32 9.29 -1.08
C LEU A 426 -6.11 8.55 0.01
N SER A 427 -5.87 8.94 1.24
CA SER A 427 -6.63 8.51 2.41
C SER A 427 -6.70 9.66 3.40
N GLU A 428 -7.60 9.56 4.38
CA GLU A 428 -7.70 10.52 5.47
C GLU A 428 -7.31 9.82 6.76
N ILE A 429 -6.45 10.45 7.54
CA ILE A 429 -6.12 10.00 8.89
C ILE A 429 -6.79 10.91 9.90
N ILE A 430 -7.47 10.30 10.85
CA ILE A 430 -8.13 10.93 11.97
C ILE A 430 -7.40 10.46 13.22
N TRP A 431 -6.86 11.42 13.97
CA TRP A 431 -6.23 11.17 15.25
C TRP A 431 -6.96 11.98 16.31
N VAL A 432 -7.48 11.32 17.33
CA VAL A 432 -8.15 11.96 18.46
C VAL A 432 -7.44 11.56 19.75
N GLU A 433 -7.07 12.57 20.54
CA GLU A 433 -6.52 12.40 21.89
C GLU A 433 -7.44 13.09 22.88
N MET A 434 -7.76 12.38 23.95
CA MET A 434 -8.50 12.88 25.09
C MET A 434 -7.65 12.68 26.33
N SER A 435 -7.39 13.75 27.07
CA SER A 435 -6.71 13.65 28.36
C SER A 435 -7.32 14.61 29.36
N GLY A 436 -7.56 14.16 30.59
CA GLY A 436 -8.20 14.99 31.59
C GLY A 436 -8.17 14.39 32.98
N ASN A 437 -8.75 15.14 33.92
CA ASN A 437 -8.96 14.68 35.29
C ASN A 437 -10.45 14.39 35.49
N TYR A 438 -10.73 13.39 36.32
CA TYR A 438 -12.08 12.99 36.67
C TYR A 438 -12.24 12.86 38.19
N GLN A 439 -13.47 13.03 38.65
CA GLN A 439 -13.92 12.69 39.99
C GLN A 439 -15.09 11.73 39.89
N ALA A 440 -14.90 10.51 40.37
CA ALA A 440 -15.94 9.50 40.46
C ALA A 440 -16.52 9.50 41.88
N ALA A 441 -17.82 9.75 41.99
CA ALA A 441 -18.56 9.70 43.23
C ALA A 441 -19.67 8.65 43.12
N ASP A 442 -19.80 7.81 44.14
CA ASP A 442 -20.92 6.87 44.24
C ASP A 442 -22.11 7.60 44.88
N PHE A 443 -23.18 7.77 44.11
CA PHE A 443 -24.45 8.24 44.65
C PHE A 443 -25.32 7.04 45.00
N GLU A 444 -25.61 6.88 46.30
CA GLU A 444 -26.64 5.94 46.76
C GLU A 444 -28.00 6.63 46.64
N PHE A 445 -28.88 6.08 45.79
CA PHE A 445 -30.28 6.50 45.71
C PHE A 445 -31.12 5.59 46.61
N GLY A 446 -31.77 6.19 47.61
CA GLY A 446 -32.70 5.55 48.54
C GLY A 446 -32.84 6.35 49.83
N ALA A 447 -34.03 6.43 50.42
CA ALA A 447 -34.19 7.01 51.75
C ALA A 447 -33.49 6.09 52.77
N GLU A 448 -32.49 6.63 53.47
CA GLU A 448 -31.54 5.91 54.32
C GLU A 448 -32.20 4.99 55.38
N PHE A 449 -33.47 5.27 55.70
CA PHE A 449 -34.25 4.60 56.74
C PHE A 449 -35.39 3.68 56.24
N THR A 450 -35.73 3.68 54.94
CA THR A 450 -36.95 2.99 54.42
C THR A 450 -36.66 2.09 53.20
N ASP A 451 -35.61 2.42 52.45
CA ASP A 451 -34.96 1.67 51.38
C ASP A 451 -34.60 0.17 51.55
N ARG A 452 -35.36 -0.83 51.07
CA ARG A 452 -34.82 -2.23 50.99
C ARG A 452 -33.97 -2.50 49.74
N VAL A 453 -34.17 -1.70 48.68
CA VAL A 453 -33.39 -1.77 47.44
C VAL A 453 -32.55 -0.50 47.33
N LYS A 454 -31.23 -0.62 47.56
CA LYS A 454 -30.27 0.45 47.34
C LYS A 454 -29.78 0.39 45.90
N SER A 455 -30.16 1.37 45.08
CA SER A 455 -29.54 1.54 43.77
C SER A 455 -28.32 2.44 43.92
N LYS A 456 -27.13 1.88 43.69
CA LYS A 456 -25.87 2.64 43.62
C LYS A 456 -25.64 3.07 42.18
N ARG A 457 -25.51 4.37 41.94
CA ARG A 457 -25.11 4.92 40.64
C ARG A 457 -23.78 5.64 40.82
N GLN A 458 -22.74 5.14 40.17
CA GLN A 458 -21.48 5.85 40.06
C GLN A 458 -21.66 6.99 39.06
N VAL A 459 -21.41 8.21 39.50
CA VAL A 459 -21.38 9.41 38.66
C VAL A 459 -19.93 9.82 38.49
N ILE A 460 -19.49 9.93 37.24
CA ILE A 460 -18.16 10.40 36.90
C ILE A 460 -18.32 11.82 36.37
N ASN A 461 -17.70 12.76 37.07
CA ASN A 461 -17.60 14.15 36.64
C ASN A 461 -16.20 14.39 36.06
N ILE A 462 -16.14 14.89 34.84
CA ILE A 462 -14.90 15.33 34.21
C ILE A 462 -14.81 16.84 34.37
N GLU A 463 -13.90 17.28 35.23
CA GLU A 463 -13.72 18.70 35.55
C GLU A 463 -13.07 19.46 34.39
N THR A 464 -11.99 18.89 33.84
CA THR A 464 -11.24 19.46 32.72
C THR A 464 -10.67 18.35 31.85
N MET A 465 -11.20 18.19 30.64
CA MET A 465 -10.65 17.35 29.59
C MET A 465 -10.17 18.20 28.43
N THR A 466 -8.95 17.98 27.97
CA THR A 466 -8.48 18.48 26.68
C THR A 466 -8.81 17.46 25.60
N LEU A 467 -9.67 17.85 24.67
CA LEU A 467 -9.92 17.13 23.42
C LEU A 467 -9.02 17.71 22.34
N ARG A 468 -8.24 16.86 21.69
CA ARG A 468 -7.43 17.23 20.52
C ARG A 468 -7.84 16.36 19.35
N VAL A 469 -8.18 17.01 18.24
CA VAL A 469 -8.56 16.33 16.99
C VAL A 469 -7.61 16.78 15.91
N TRP A 470 -6.90 15.83 15.32
CA TRP A 470 -6.07 16.04 14.14
C TRP A 470 -6.65 15.31 12.94
N VAL A 471 -6.71 16.01 11.81
CA VAL A 471 -7.14 15.41 10.55
C VAL A 471 -6.23 15.86 9.42
N ALA A 472 -5.81 14.89 8.61
CA ALA A 472 -5.12 15.18 7.35
C ALA A 472 -5.47 14.16 6.27
N GLU A 473 -5.40 14.64 5.04
CA GLU A 473 -5.33 13.81 3.86
C GLU A 473 -3.88 13.35 3.64
N LEU A 474 -3.67 12.06 3.52
CA LEU A 474 -2.38 11.43 3.29
C LEU A 474 -2.23 11.11 1.80
N GLU A 475 -1.13 11.60 1.22
CA GLU A 475 -0.70 11.18 -0.11
C GLU A 475 0.29 10.02 0.05
N THR A 476 -0.08 8.85 -0.46
CA THR A 476 0.69 7.63 -0.26
C THR A 476 0.97 6.92 -1.58
N VAL A 477 2.06 6.16 -1.65
CA VAL A 477 2.47 5.45 -2.87
C VAL A 477 2.85 4.00 -2.60
N THR A 478 2.54 3.12 -3.56
CA THR A 478 3.05 1.75 -3.59
C THR A 478 3.75 1.48 -4.93
N PHE A 479 4.67 0.51 -4.94
CA PHE A 479 5.42 0.10 -6.13
C PHE A 479 5.11 -1.36 -6.48
N GLY A 480 3.83 -1.67 -6.62
CA GLY A 480 3.29 -3.00 -6.88
C GLY A 480 2.28 -3.46 -5.83
N LYS A 481 1.50 -4.48 -6.20
CA LYS A 481 0.31 -4.94 -5.48
C LYS A 481 0.53 -5.28 -4.00
N HIS A 482 1.67 -5.90 -3.66
CA HIS A 482 1.98 -6.40 -2.32
C HIS A 482 3.15 -5.68 -1.67
N SER A 483 3.49 -4.50 -2.18
CA SER A 483 4.61 -3.71 -1.65
C SER A 483 4.16 -2.83 -0.48
N LYS A 484 5.10 -2.55 0.43
CA LYS A 484 4.89 -1.56 1.50
C LYS A 484 4.47 -0.22 0.88
N ARG A 485 3.49 0.41 1.52
CA ARG A 485 3.01 1.75 1.19
C ARG A 485 3.87 2.79 1.88
N TRP A 486 4.24 3.84 1.15
CA TRP A 486 5.07 4.93 1.63
C TRP A 486 4.25 6.21 1.69
N LEU A 487 4.35 6.91 2.81
CA LEU A 487 3.78 8.25 2.98
C LEU A 487 4.68 9.26 2.26
N ILE A 488 4.11 10.03 1.33
CA ILE A 488 4.83 11.08 0.59
C ILE A 488 4.39 12.46 1.05
N GLY A 489 3.10 12.67 1.34
CA GLY A 489 2.56 13.98 1.69
C GLY A 489 1.47 13.90 2.74
N MET A 490 1.25 15.02 3.45
CA MET A 490 0.19 15.17 4.43
C MET A 490 -0.41 16.57 4.35
N ARG A 491 -1.71 16.65 4.06
CA ARG A 491 -2.43 17.92 3.93
C ARG A 491 -3.51 18.03 5.00
N GLY A 492 -3.38 19.01 5.88
CA GLY A 492 -4.33 19.22 6.97
C GLY A 492 -5.72 19.59 6.47
N LEU A 493 -6.75 18.92 6.98
CA LEU A 493 -8.15 19.18 6.65
C LEU A 493 -8.84 19.90 7.83
N ARG A 494 -8.74 21.24 7.85
CA ARG A 494 -9.25 22.07 8.96
C ARG A 494 -10.75 21.91 9.18
N ASP A 495 -11.52 21.94 8.10
CA ASP A 495 -12.98 21.86 8.18
C ASP A 495 -13.44 20.52 8.78
N LYS A 496 -12.77 19.42 8.42
CA LYS A 496 -13.06 18.09 8.99
C LYS A 496 -12.63 18.00 10.45
N ALA A 497 -11.44 18.49 10.80
CA ALA A 497 -10.99 18.51 12.20
C ALA A 497 -11.98 19.27 13.09
N ARG A 498 -12.46 20.42 12.60
CA ARG A 498 -13.48 21.23 13.27
C ARG A 498 -14.82 20.53 13.39
N MET A 499 -15.30 19.92 12.30
CA MET A 499 -16.55 19.12 12.31
C MET A 499 -16.52 18.00 13.36
N TYR A 500 -15.44 17.22 13.42
CA TYR A 500 -15.30 16.17 14.43
C TYR A 500 -15.23 16.74 15.85
N ALA A 501 -14.47 17.83 16.05
CA ALA A 501 -14.34 18.46 17.36
C ALA A 501 -15.66 19.07 17.86
N GLU A 502 -16.43 19.73 17.00
CA GLU A 502 -17.75 20.29 17.31
C GLU A 502 -18.75 19.19 17.64
N HIS A 503 -18.85 18.12 16.83
CA HIS A 503 -19.77 16.99 17.10
C HIS A 503 -19.52 16.34 18.46
N LEU A 504 -18.26 16.05 18.79
CA LEU A 504 -17.90 15.45 20.08
C LEU A 504 -18.18 16.38 21.26
N THR A 505 -18.00 17.69 21.05
CA THR A 505 -18.30 18.72 22.05
C THR A 505 -19.80 18.81 22.31
N ASP A 506 -20.61 18.84 21.26
CA ASP A 506 -22.07 18.89 21.35
C ASP A 506 -22.62 17.62 22.02
N PHE A 507 -22.09 16.45 21.67
CA PHE A 507 -22.46 15.19 22.31
C PHE A 507 -22.11 15.18 23.81
N ALA A 508 -20.88 15.59 24.16
CA ALA A 508 -20.45 15.68 25.56
C ALA A 508 -21.33 16.65 26.37
N GLY A 509 -21.68 17.80 25.77
CA GLY A 509 -22.61 18.77 26.35
C GLY A 509 -24.00 18.17 26.58
N ALA A 510 -24.54 17.41 25.64
CA ALA A 510 -25.84 16.76 25.77
C ALA A 510 -25.89 15.71 26.91
N GLN A 511 -24.79 14.97 27.13
CA GLN A 511 -24.69 13.98 28.22
C GLN A 511 -24.58 14.63 29.61
N SER A 512 -24.23 15.92 29.70
CA SER A 512 -24.05 16.63 30.98
C SER A 512 -25.36 16.96 31.72
N ILE A 513 -26.53 16.69 31.12
CA ILE A 513 -27.87 17.13 31.60
C ILE A 513 -28.47 16.22 32.71
N ILE A 514 -27.76 15.22 33.21
CA ILE A 514 -28.29 14.33 34.27
C ILE A 514 -28.01 14.89 35.68
N VAL A 515 -28.59 16.05 36.00
CA VAL A 515 -28.78 16.49 37.41
C VAL A 515 -30.24 16.87 37.70
N ALA A 516 -31.16 16.73 36.74
CA ALA A 516 -32.60 16.82 37.00
C ALA A 516 -33.36 15.78 36.18
N PRO A 517 -34.26 14.96 36.77
CA PRO A 517 -35.08 14.02 36.02
C PRO A 517 -36.09 14.81 35.19
N THR A 518 -35.76 15.11 33.94
CA THR A 518 -36.66 15.83 33.01
C THR A 518 -37.38 14.88 32.05
N ALA A 519 -36.94 13.62 31.94
CA ALA A 519 -37.66 12.60 31.19
C ALA A 519 -38.86 12.10 32.00
N ALA A 520 -40.07 12.23 31.44
CA ALA A 520 -41.30 11.69 32.04
C ALA A 520 -41.18 10.18 32.38
N ALA A 521 -40.37 9.45 31.62
CA ALA A 521 -40.06 8.04 31.87
C ALA A 521 -39.23 7.81 33.15
N ASP A 522 -38.32 8.72 33.50
CA ASP A 522 -37.52 8.62 34.72
C ASP A 522 -38.36 8.99 35.95
N VAL A 523 -39.25 9.98 35.82
CA VAL A 523 -40.25 10.30 36.86
C VAL A 523 -41.19 9.11 37.09
N GLN A 524 -41.62 8.43 36.03
CA GLN A 524 -42.45 7.22 36.14
C GLN A 524 -41.69 6.04 36.76
N LYS A 525 -40.41 5.82 36.42
CA LYS A 525 -39.58 4.79 37.05
C LYS A 525 -39.33 5.06 38.52
N VAL A 526 -39.05 6.31 38.90
CA VAL A 526 -38.90 6.72 40.30
C VAL A 526 -40.22 6.54 41.05
N ALA A 527 -41.35 6.91 40.46
CA ALA A 527 -42.68 6.70 41.03
C ALA A 527 -43.00 5.20 41.21
N ALA A 528 -42.71 4.37 40.21
CA ALA A 528 -42.91 2.92 40.25
C ALA A 528 -42.02 2.25 41.32
N MET A 529 -40.74 2.62 41.41
CA MET A 529 -39.83 2.11 42.44
C MET A 529 -40.27 2.55 43.84
N SER A 530 -40.73 3.80 44.01
CA SER A 530 -41.27 4.27 45.29
C SER A 530 -42.56 3.55 45.71
N ALA A 531 -43.41 3.18 44.74
CA ALA A 531 -44.63 2.41 44.98
C ALA A 531 -44.30 0.96 45.37
N MET A 532 -43.29 0.37 44.73
CA MET A 532 -42.83 -0.99 45.02
C MET A 532 -42.19 -1.10 46.41
N ASN A 533 -41.44 -0.09 46.85
CA ASN A 533 -40.90 -0.04 48.20
C ASN A 533 -41.98 0.16 49.29
N LYS A 534 -43.04 0.93 49.01
CA LYS A 534 -44.21 1.02 49.90
C LYS A 534 -44.96 -0.32 50.04
N LEU A 535 -45.00 -1.11 48.98
CA LEU A 535 -45.54 -2.48 48.99
C LEU A 535 -44.65 -3.46 49.77
N ALA A 536 -43.33 -3.29 49.73
CA ALA A 536 -42.39 -4.16 50.45
C ALA A 536 -42.29 -3.85 51.96
N GLN A 537 -42.60 -2.62 52.39
CA GLN A 537 -42.64 -2.21 53.80
C GLN A 537 -43.92 -2.64 54.51
N ASN A 538 -45.05 -2.58 53.82
CA ASN A 538 -46.32 -3.03 54.34
C ASN A 538 -46.49 -4.51 54.00
N ASN A 539 -46.12 -5.40 54.92
CA ASN A 539 -46.51 -6.82 54.92
C ASN A 539 -48.05 -6.99 55.07
N ALA A 540 -48.82 -6.18 54.36
CA ALA A 540 -50.27 -6.23 54.29
C ALA A 540 -50.63 -6.90 52.96
N GLY A 541 -51.39 -7.99 53.04
CA GLY A 541 -51.94 -8.67 51.88
C GLY A 541 -52.65 -7.69 50.93
N THR A 542 -52.76 -8.12 49.69
CA THR A 542 -53.24 -7.44 48.46
C THR A 542 -54.66 -6.84 48.50
N ALA A 543 -55.25 -6.62 49.68
CA ALA A 543 -56.65 -6.22 49.85
C ALA A 543 -56.90 -4.70 49.90
N SER A 544 -55.87 -3.85 49.78
CA SER A 544 -56.05 -2.38 49.80
C SER A 544 -55.28 -1.64 48.71
N LEU A 545 -55.29 -2.18 47.49
CA LEU A 545 -54.70 -1.50 46.34
C LEU A 545 -55.69 -0.45 45.77
N PRO A 546 -55.26 0.81 45.56
CA PRO A 546 -56.04 1.79 44.82
C PRO A 546 -56.31 1.30 43.38
N GLN A 547 -57.53 1.48 42.87
CA GLN A 547 -57.96 1.09 41.52
C GLN A 547 -56.97 1.37 40.36
N PRO A 548 -56.25 2.52 40.30
CA PRO A 548 -55.27 2.74 39.23
C PRO A 548 -54.05 1.80 39.30
N LEU A 549 -53.71 1.29 40.48
CA LEU A 549 -52.61 0.34 40.67
C LEU A 549 -53.01 -1.08 40.23
N VAL A 550 -54.27 -1.45 40.43
CA VAL A 550 -54.84 -2.73 39.95
C VAL A 550 -54.87 -2.75 38.42
N ALA A 551 -55.22 -1.63 37.79
CA ALA A 551 -55.19 -1.48 36.33
C ALA A 551 -53.76 -1.61 35.75
N ALA A 552 -52.76 -1.04 36.43
CA ALA A 552 -51.36 -1.13 36.00
C ALA A 552 -50.78 -2.55 36.15
N LEU A 553 -51.17 -3.29 37.20
CA LEU A 553 -50.77 -4.68 37.41
C LEU A 553 -51.45 -5.64 36.44
N ALA A 554 -52.73 -5.43 36.12
CA ALA A 554 -53.47 -6.20 35.12
C ALA A 554 -52.91 -6.02 33.69
N ALA A 555 -52.35 -4.83 33.39
CA ALA A 555 -51.66 -4.59 32.12
C ALA A 555 -50.28 -5.28 32.03
N ALA A 556 -49.67 -5.63 33.17
CA ALA A 556 -48.32 -6.20 33.23
C ALA A 556 -48.27 -7.74 33.36
N GLY A 557 -49.34 -8.38 33.83
CA GLY A 557 -49.46 -9.84 33.90
C GLY A 557 -50.91 -10.23 33.68
N GLY A 558 -51.18 -10.98 32.61
CA GLY A 558 -52.51 -11.21 32.03
C GLY A 558 -53.58 -11.91 32.91
N ALA A 559 -53.51 -11.84 34.24
CA ALA A 559 -54.56 -12.35 35.12
C ALA A 559 -55.84 -11.50 35.03
N ARG A 560 -56.99 -12.15 34.84
CA ARG A 560 -58.31 -11.50 34.85
C ARG A 560 -58.84 -11.45 36.28
N PHE A 561 -59.34 -10.29 36.71
CA PHE A 561 -59.95 -10.13 38.02
C PHE A 561 -61.47 -10.01 37.90
N CYS A 562 -62.20 -10.65 38.81
CA CYS A 562 -63.65 -10.52 38.85
C CYS A 562 -64.06 -9.11 39.25
N HIS A 563 -64.89 -8.44 38.44
CA HIS A 563 -65.38 -7.09 38.75
C HIS A 563 -66.29 -7.05 39.99
N SER A 564 -66.94 -8.18 40.33
CA SER A 564 -67.88 -8.23 41.46
C SER A 564 -67.20 -8.52 42.80
N CYS A 565 -66.15 -9.34 42.84
CA CYS A 565 -65.51 -9.76 44.11
C CYS A 565 -63.98 -9.59 44.14
N GLY A 566 -63.36 -9.13 43.06
CA GLY A 566 -61.94 -8.82 42.99
C GLY A 566 -60.99 -10.03 42.99
N SER A 567 -61.52 -11.26 42.93
CA SER A 567 -60.69 -12.46 42.91
C SER A 567 -59.99 -12.66 41.57
N GLY A 568 -58.74 -13.11 41.62
CA GLY A 568 -57.98 -13.49 40.43
C GLY A 568 -58.53 -14.78 39.84
N ASN A 569 -58.78 -14.77 38.54
CA ASN A 569 -59.20 -15.92 37.76
C ASN A 569 -58.20 -16.19 36.65
N GLU A 570 -58.15 -17.45 36.20
CA GLU A 570 -57.34 -17.88 35.06
C GLU A 570 -57.78 -17.15 33.78
N THR A 571 -56.86 -16.99 32.83
CA THR A 571 -57.07 -16.15 31.62
C THR A 571 -58.27 -16.57 30.77
N ASP A 572 -58.65 -17.85 30.83
CA ASP A 572 -59.70 -18.50 30.05
C ASP A 572 -60.99 -18.78 30.86
N ALA A 573 -61.05 -18.37 32.13
CA ALA A 573 -62.23 -18.55 32.97
C ALA A 573 -63.40 -17.66 32.48
N ARG A 574 -64.53 -18.28 32.12
CA ARG A 574 -65.78 -17.58 31.73
C ARG A 574 -66.63 -17.14 32.93
N PHE A 575 -66.43 -17.78 34.08
CA PHE A 575 -67.13 -17.48 35.31
C PHE A 575 -66.11 -17.39 36.44
N CYS A 576 -66.36 -16.50 37.40
CA CYS A 576 -65.55 -16.42 38.60
C CYS A 576 -65.69 -17.71 39.42
N GLY A 577 -64.58 -18.40 39.71
CA GLY A 577 -64.59 -19.63 40.50
C GLY A 577 -65.08 -19.45 41.94
N GLN A 578 -65.19 -18.21 42.41
CA GLN A 578 -65.52 -17.89 43.81
C GLN A 578 -66.96 -17.38 44.00
N CYS A 579 -67.52 -16.64 43.04
CA CYS A 579 -68.88 -16.08 43.14
C CYS A 579 -69.80 -16.45 41.98
N GLY A 580 -69.30 -17.15 40.96
CA GLY A 580 -70.09 -17.60 39.80
C GLY A 580 -70.49 -16.51 38.81
N THR A 581 -70.10 -15.24 39.02
CA THR A 581 -70.42 -14.14 38.11
C THR A 581 -69.69 -14.31 36.76
N GLY A 582 -70.39 -14.04 35.65
CA GLY A 582 -69.81 -14.08 34.30
C GLY A 582 -68.68 -13.06 34.14
N LEU A 583 -67.57 -13.51 33.55
CA LEU A 583 -66.43 -12.68 33.16
C LEU A 583 -66.54 -12.42 31.66
N GLU A 584 -66.90 -11.20 31.26
CA GLU A 584 -67.11 -10.86 29.85
C GLU A 584 -65.79 -10.91 29.05
N ASP A 585 -65.79 -11.63 27.93
CA ASP A 585 -64.66 -11.73 27.01
C ASP A 585 -64.55 -10.44 26.17
N ASN A 586 -63.66 -9.53 26.54
CA ASN A 586 -63.22 -8.45 25.65
C ASN A 586 -62.23 -9.01 24.61
N SER A 587 -62.75 -9.77 23.65
CA SER A 587 -62.05 -10.08 22.39
C SER A 587 -62.66 -9.23 21.28
N PRO A 588 -61.91 -8.35 20.60
CA PRO A 588 -62.44 -7.62 19.46
C PRO A 588 -62.75 -8.61 18.34
N HIS A 589 -64.02 -8.71 17.96
CA HIS A 589 -64.46 -9.36 16.73
C HIS A 589 -63.76 -8.70 15.54
N VAL A 590 -62.87 -9.44 14.87
CA VAL A 590 -62.38 -9.10 13.53
C VAL A 590 -63.46 -9.55 12.55
N GLU A 591 -64.24 -8.59 12.04
CA GLU A 591 -65.09 -8.81 10.86
C GLU A 591 -64.20 -8.99 9.61
N ARG A 592 -64.68 -9.85 8.70
CA ARG A 592 -63.98 -10.42 7.55
C ARG A 592 -63.62 -9.43 6.45
#